data_AF-A0A7C4V9U1-F1
#
_entry.id   AF-A0A7C4V9U1-F1
#
_cell.length_a   1.000
_cell.length_b   1.000
_cell.length_c   1.000
_cell.angle_alpha   90.00
_cell.angle_beta   90.00
_cell.angle_gamma   90.00
#
_symmetry.space_group_name_H-M   'P 1'
#
loop_
_entity.id
_entity.type
_entity.pdbx_description
1 polymer ?
#
loop_
_entity_poly.entity_id
_entity_poly.type
_entity_poly.pdbx_seq_one_letter_code
_entity_poly.pdbx_strand_id
1 'polypeptide(L)'
;MGGDMFKPKAILFVALALAACATAETAPTAAPTPPAVVHPTTPERNPAVQVDATAFIPPPPAPNSALELAERAIVRGPWSEERRQQAREDNAIDPFAAFDSVLGATFTAANFPATRAVLDRAGRAAGFAGDPVKFVHRRARPFVSDSAITPCIPDDERLRASYSYPTGHGALGFGWALVLAELVPSRADAIIERGRDFGWSRIVCGVHYPSDLSAAHIVAAAAIARLHADPDFQRELAAARDELARAYPQ
;
A
#
# COMPACT_ATOMS: atom_id res chain seq x y z
N MET A 1 56.63 36.26 -70.78
CA MET A 1 58.06 36.68 -70.75
C MET A 1 58.36 37.14 -69.34
N GLY A 2 59.31 36.47 -68.67
CA GLY A 2 59.96 36.88 -67.40
C GLY A 2 59.03 36.82 -66.18
N GLY A 3 59.31 36.11 -65.10
CA GLY A 3 60.62 35.80 -64.55
C GLY A 3 60.71 36.44 -63.17
N ASP A 4 60.58 35.59 -62.16
CA ASP A 4 61.26 35.62 -60.85
C ASP A 4 60.94 36.67 -59.76
N MET A 5 60.48 36.10 -58.64
CA MET A 5 61.18 36.09 -57.35
C MET A 5 61.04 37.33 -56.46
N PHE A 6 60.36 37.20 -55.30
CA PHE A 6 60.89 37.70 -54.03
C PHE A 6 60.20 37.10 -52.77
N LYS A 7 60.92 36.15 -52.17
CA LYS A 7 61.21 35.86 -50.74
C LYS A 7 60.14 35.81 -49.61
N PRO A 8 60.36 34.94 -48.60
CA PRO A 8 59.36 34.46 -47.64
C PRO A 8 59.36 35.24 -46.32
N LYS A 9 58.22 35.28 -45.61
CA LYS A 9 58.18 35.64 -44.18
C LYS A 9 57.14 34.81 -43.42
N ALA A 10 57.67 33.93 -42.57
CA ALA A 10 57.17 33.42 -41.29
C ALA A 10 55.65 33.16 -41.14
N ILE A 11 55.27 31.89 -41.24
CA ILE A 11 54.01 31.38 -40.68
C ILE A 11 54.27 31.04 -39.21
N LEU A 12 53.73 31.84 -38.29
CA LEU A 12 53.66 31.54 -36.87
C LEU A 12 52.45 30.63 -36.63
N PHE A 13 52.69 29.33 -36.45
CA PHE A 13 51.66 28.39 -35.97
C PHE A 13 51.44 28.62 -34.47
N VAL A 14 50.31 29.24 -34.12
CA VAL A 14 49.80 29.24 -32.73
C VAL A 14 48.97 27.97 -32.56
N ALA A 15 49.55 26.95 -31.93
CA ALA A 15 48.82 25.78 -31.48
C ALA A 15 48.01 26.15 -30.22
N LEU A 16 46.69 26.32 -30.38
CA LEU A 16 45.77 26.54 -29.28
C LEU A 16 45.51 25.18 -28.59
N ALA A 17 46.17 24.93 -27.47
CA ALA A 17 45.91 23.76 -26.64
C ALA A 17 44.59 23.97 -25.87
N LEU A 18 43.52 23.29 -26.30
CA LEU A 18 42.29 23.15 -25.51
C LEU A 18 42.54 22.19 -24.35
N ALA A 19 42.86 22.72 -23.17
CA ALA A 19 42.81 21.97 -21.93
C ALA A 19 41.35 21.84 -21.48
N ALA A 20 40.79 20.64 -21.63
CA ALA A 20 39.49 20.29 -21.08
C ALA A 20 39.59 20.19 -19.55
N CYS A 21 38.95 21.10 -18.83
CA CYS A 21 38.70 20.93 -17.40
C CYS A 21 37.58 19.89 -17.22
N ALA A 22 37.95 18.63 -17.08
CA ALA A 22 37.06 17.61 -16.54
C ALA A 22 37.01 17.77 -15.02
N THR A 23 36.02 18.50 -14.50
CA THR A 23 35.69 18.46 -13.07
C THR A 23 35.02 17.12 -12.78
N ALA A 24 35.72 16.25 -12.05
CA ALA A 24 35.13 15.03 -11.52
C ALA A 24 34.03 15.41 -10.52
N GLU A 25 32.78 15.13 -10.88
CA GLU A 25 31.63 15.30 -10.01
C GLU A 25 31.71 14.21 -8.92
N THR A 26 32.02 14.62 -7.69
CA THR A 26 32.02 13.72 -6.54
C THR A 26 30.61 13.22 -6.32
N ALA A 27 30.39 11.91 -6.48
CA ALA A 27 29.14 11.25 -6.14
C ALA A 27 28.76 11.57 -4.69
N PRO A 28 27.51 11.97 -4.39
CA PRO A 28 27.10 12.25 -3.03
C PRO A 28 27.24 10.98 -2.18
N THR A 29 27.98 11.09 -1.08
CA THR A 29 28.09 10.05 -0.07
C THR A 29 26.70 9.67 0.40
N ALA A 30 26.31 8.40 0.20
CA ALA A 30 25.04 7.88 0.71
C ALA A 30 24.99 8.11 2.22
N ALA A 31 23.94 8.81 2.68
CA ALA A 31 23.70 8.99 4.10
C ALA A 31 23.59 7.61 4.77
N PRO A 32 24.14 7.42 5.98
CA PRO A 32 24.02 6.15 6.69
C PRO A 32 22.53 5.82 6.87
N THR A 33 22.14 4.62 6.44
CA THR A 33 20.79 4.10 6.66
C THR A 33 20.53 4.11 8.17
N PRO A 34 19.49 4.79 8.66
CA PRO A 34 19.15 4.74 10.06
C PRO A 34 18.92 3.28 10.47
N PRO A 35 19.36 2.86 11.67
CA PRO A 35 19.15 1.50 12.14
C PRO A 35 17.65 1.19 12.10
N ALA A 36 17.31 0.00 11.60
CA ALA A 36 15.94 -0.48 11.58
C ALA A 36 15.34 -0.36 12.98
N VAL A 37 14.23 0.37 13.10
CA VAL A 37 13.52 0.51 14.37
C VAL A 37 12.83 -0.82 14.66
N VAL A 38 13.50 -1.68 15.44
CA VAL A 38 12.91 -2.93 15.92
C VAL A 38 12.09 -2.61 17.17
N HIS A 39 10.76 -2.59 17.03
CA HIS A 39 9.84 -2.40 18.14
C HIS A 39 9.62 -3.72 18.89
N PRO A 40 9.57 -3.70 20.24
CA PRO A 40 9.53 -4.91 21.08
C PRO A 40 8.26 -5.77 20.94
N THR A 41 7.27 -5.32 20.17
CA THR A 41 6.01 -6.05 19.90
C THR A 41 5.84 -6.46 18.45
N THR A 42 6.76 -6.10 17.55
CA THR A 42 6.73 -6.56 16.17
C THR A 42 7.47 -7.90 16.11
N PRO A 43 6.82 -9.02 15.74
CA PRO A 43 7.51 -10.29 15.54
C PRO A 43 8.73 -10.10 14.64
N GLU A 44 9.81 -10.82 14.90
CA GLU A 44 11.01 -10.77 14.08
C GLU A 44 10.63 -10.98 12.60
N ARG A 45 11.08 -10.06 11.74
CA ARG A 45 10.67 -10.06 10.34
C ARG A 45 11.20 -11.33 9.69
N ASN A 46 10.32 -12.09 9.03
CA ASN A 46 10.72 -13.16 8.14
C ASN A 46 10.82 -12.60 6.70
N PRO A 47 12.00 -12.18 6.21
CA PRO A 47 12.15 -11.66 4.85
C PRO A 47 11.82 -12.71 3.78
N ALA A 48 11.72 -14.00 4.15
CA ALA A 48 11.25 -15.07 3.28
C ALA A 48 9.76 -14.97 2.93
N VAL A 49 8.96 -14.15 3.65
CA VAL A 49 7.51 -14.02 3.43
C VAL A 49 6.97 -12.60 3.71
N GLN A 50 7.79 -11.66 4.20
CA GLN A 50 7.37 -10.30 4.55
C GLN A 50 8.15 -9.23 3.78
N VAL A 51 7.46 -8.17 3.38
CA VAL A 51 8.06 -6.95 2.83
C VAL A 51 8.49 -5.99 3.96
N ASP A 52 9.31 -5.00 3.62
CA ASP A 52 9.61 -3.86 4.50
C ASP A 52 8.98 -2.61 3.92
N ALA A 53 7.78 -2.26 4.42
CA ALA A 53 7.05 -1.10 3.93
C ALA A 53 7.75 0.24 4.22
N THR A 54 8.68 0.30 5.18
CA THR A 54 9.43 1.55 5.46
C THR A 54 10.37 1.93 4.32
N ALA A 55 10.74 0.97 3.47
CA ALA A 55 11.62 1.20 2.33
C ALA A 55 10.91 1.81 1.11
N PHE A 56 9.58 1.72 1.02
CA PHE A 56 8.85 2.10 -0.21
C PHE A 56 7.57 2.91 0.02
N ILE A 57 7.07 3.02 1.24
CA ILE A 57 5.94 3.90 1.55
C ILE A 57 6.47 5.30 1.89
N PRO A 58 6.04 6.35 1.18
CA PRO A 58 6.48 7.71 1.45
C PRO A 58 5.84 8.26 2.74
N PRO A 59 6.31 9.41 3.26
CA PRO A 59 5.62 10.09 4.34
C PRO A 59 4.17 10.44 3.98
N PRO A 60 3.23 10.46 4.96
CA PRO A 60 1.88 10.94 4.74
C PRO A 60 1.87 12.45 4.44
N PRO A 61 0.73 12.97 3.94
CA PRO A 61 0.51 14.42 3.87
C PRO A 61 0.81 15.10 5.21
N ALA A 62 1.51 16.22 5.16
CA ALA A 62 1.90 16.94 6.38
C ALA A 62 0.65 17.45 7.13
N PRO A 63 0.67 17.48 8.48
CA PRO A 63 -0.43 18.00 9.28
C PRO A 63 -0.82 19.43 8.85
N ASN A 64 -2.11 19.69 8.68
CA ASN A 64 -2.67 20.99 8.26
C ASN A 64 -2.20 21.48 6.87
N SER A 65 -1.60 20.60 6.06
CA SER A 65 -1.35 20.90 4.64
C SER A 65 -2.66 20.99 3.86
N ALA A 66 -2.62 21.64 2.69
CA ALA A 66 -3.79 21.74 1.81
C ALA A 66 -4.39 20.36 1.47
N LEU A 67 -3.54 19.36 1.25
CA LEU A 67 -3.97 17.99 0.97
C LEU A 67 -4.66 17.37 2.20
N GLU A 68 -4.04 17.47 3.38
CA GLU A 68 -4.60 16.87 4.59
C GLU A 68 -5.93 17.53 5.02
N LEU A 69 -6.07 18.85 4.82
CA LEU A 69 -7.34 19.56 5.03
C LEU A 69 -8.43 19.11 4.06
N ALA A 70 -8.09 18.88 2.79
CA ALA A 70 -9.03 18.34 1.80
C ALA A 70 -9.46 16.91 2.17
N GLU A 71 -8.54 16.10 2.66
CA GLU A 71 -8.86 14.75 3.16
C GLU A 71 -9.82 14.77 4.35
N ARG A 72 -9.62 15.67 5.32
CA ARG A 72 -10.58 15.85 6.44
C ARG A 72 -11.98 16.19 5.94
N ALA A 73 -12.09 17.06 4.92
CA ALA A 73 -13.37 17.40 4.31
C ALA A 73 -14.06 16.16 3.69
N ILE A 74 -13.30 15.30 3.00
CA ILE A 74 -13.82 14.02 2.48
C ILE A 74 -14.29 13.12 3.63
N VAL A 75 -13.48 12.98 4.68
CA VAL A 75 -13.81 12.13 5.84
C VAL A 75 -15.10 12.61 6.54
N ARG A 76 -15.33 13.93 6.66
CA ARG A 76 -16.57 14.49 7.22
C ARG A 76 -17.83 14.11 6.43
N GLY A 77 -17.71 13.82 5.14
CA GLY A 77 -18.85 13.51 4.27
C GLY A 77 -19.43 14.75 3.57
N PRO A 78 -20.71 14.72 3.16
CA PRO A 78 -21.83 14.01 3.80
C PRO A 78 -21.93 12.53 3.43
N TRP A 79 -21.99 11.66 4.44
CA TRP A 79 -22.24 10.23 4.27
C TRP A 79 -23.66 9.88 4.71
N SER A 80 -24.40 9.12 3.91
CA SER A 80 -25.74 8.64 4.28
C SER A 80 -25.64 7.62 5.42
N GLU A 81 -26.75 7.42 6.14
CA GLU A 81 -26.79 6.46 7.24
C GLU A 81 -26.58 5.02 6.73
N GLU A 82 -27.09 4.70 5.54
CA GLU A 82 -26.87 3.41 4.89
C GLU A 82 -25.38 3.18 4.60
N ARG A 83 -24.68 4.18 4.07
CA ARG A 83 -23.24 4.07 3.79
C ARG A 83 -22.43 3.96 5.08
N ARG A 84 -22.86 4.63 6.15
CA ARG A 84 -22.26 4.50 7.49
C ARG A 84 -22.55 3.13 8.11
N GLN A 85 -23.73 2.56 7.89
CA GLN A 85 -24.06 1.20 8.34
C GLN A 85 -23.16 0.16 7.68
N GLN A 86 -23.01 0.22 6.35
CA GLN A 86 -22.04 -0.62 5.65
C GLN A 86 -20.62 -0.44 6.20
N ALA A 87 -20.23 0.80 6.53
CA ALA A 87 -18.92 1.07 7.11
C ALA A 87 -18.72 0.46 8.51
N ARG A 88 -19.80 0.31 9.28
CA ARG A 88 -19.78 -0.40 10.57
C ARG A 88 -19.65 -1.91 10.37
N GLU A 89 -20.34 -2.47 9.38
CA GLU A 89 -20.23 -3.89 9.01
C GLU A 89 -18.82 -4.22 8.52
N ASP A 90 -18.25 -3.36 7.66
CA ASP A 90 -16.88 -3.45 7.15
C ASP A 90 -15.79 -3.23 8.22
N ASN A 91 -16.16 -2.95 9.47
CA ASN A 91 -15.22 -3.01 10.59
C ASN A 91 -14.90 -4.46 11.00
N ALA A 92 -15.73 -5.44 10.63
CA ALA A 92 -15.45 -6.84 10.88
C ALA A 92 -14.23 -7.31 10.08
N ILE A 93 -13.32 -8.04 10.73
CA ILE A 93 -12.20 -8.73 10.07
C ILE A 93 -12.69 -10.12 9.67
N ASP A 94 -13.57 -10.16 8.67
CA ASP A 94 -14.08 -11.39 8.09
C ASP A 94 -14.16 -11.27 6.56
N PRO A 95 -13.33 -12.00 5.80
CA PRO A 95 -13.37 -11.93 4.34
C PRO A 95 -14.66 -12.51 3.76
N PHE A 96 -15.34 -13.43 4.44
CA PHE A 96 -16.58 -14.02 3.92
C PHE A 96 -17.71 -13.01 3.98
N ALA A 97 -17.88 -12.35 5.12
CA ALA A 97 -18.81 -11.22 5.26
C ALA A 97 -18.43 -10.04 4.35
N ALA A 98 -17.12 -9.78 4.12
CA ALA A 98 -16.70 -8.68 3.26
C ALA A 98 -17.09 -8.88 1.79
N PHE A 99 -17.08 -10.12 1.28
CA PHE A 99 -17.24 -10.41 -0.15
C PHE A 99 -18.51 -11.20 -0.51
N ASP A 100 -19.40 -11.51 0.43
CA ASP A 100 -20.65 -12.24 0.18
C ASP A 100 -21.57 -11.54 -0.84
N SER A 101 -21.61 -10.21 -0.85
CA SER A 101 -22.36 -9.41 -1.82
C SER A 101 -21.90 -9.61 -3.27
N VAL A 102 -20.66 -10.07 -3.47
CA VAL A 102 -20.08 -10.35 -4.79
C VAL A 102 -20.08 -11.84 -5.10
N LEU A 103 -19.77 -12.67 -4.10
CA LEU A 103 -19.56 -14.12 -4.25
C LEU A 103 -20.79 -14.97 -3.87
N GLY A 104 -21.84 -14.33 -3.37
CA GLY A 104 -23.11 -14.96 -2.99
C GLY A 104 -23.10 -15.55 -1.59
N ALA A 105 -24.30 -15.81 -1.06
CA ALA A 105 -24.52 -16.27 0.31
C ALA A 105 -23.92 -17.64 0.66
N THR A 106 -23.53 -18.43 -0.35
CA THR A 106 -22.84 -19.72 -0.13
C THR A 106 -21.35 -19.54 0.14
N PHE A 107 -20.78 -18.36 -0.12
CA PHE A 107 -19.40 -18.01 0.18
C PHE A 107 -19.18 -17.88 1.69
N THR A 108 -18.94 -19.01 2.35
CA THR A 108 -18.74 -19.08 3.80
C THR A 108 -17.49 -19.91 4.13
N ALA A 109 -16.87 -19.63 5.27
CA ALA A 109 -15.71 -20.38 5.75
C ALA A 109 -15.99 -21.89 5.92
N ALA A 110 -17.24 -22.26 6.22
CA ALA A 110 -17.64 -23.66 6.37
C ALA A 110 -17.69 -24.39 5.03
N ASN A 111 -18.12 -23.71 3.95
CA ASN A 111 -18.18 -24.28 2.61
C ASN A 111 -16.82 -24.26 1.91
N PHE A 112 -15.94 -23.32 2.29
CA PHE A 112 -14.66 -23.08 1.65
C PHE A 112 -13.47 -23.05 2.64
N PRO A 113 -13.18 -24.14 3.38
CA PRO A 113 -12.10 -24.20 4.36
C PRO A 113 -10.69 -23.99 3.78
N ALA A 114 -10.40 -24.47 2.57
CA ALA A 114 -9.09 -24.21 1.93
C ALA A 114 -8.94 -22.73 1.59
N THR A 115 -10.00 -22.13 1.05
CA THR A 115 -10.07 -20.69 0.77
C THR A 115 -9.93 -19.88 2.06
N ARG A 116 -10.56 -20.31 3.17
CA ARG A 116 -10.40 -19.66 4.49
C ARG A 116 -8.93 -19.59 4.90
N ALA A 117 -8.18 -20.68 4.76
CA ALA A 117 -6.77 -20.72 5.13
C ALA A 117 -5.93 -19.71 4.32
N VAL A 118 -6.15 -19.65 3.01
CA VAL A 118 -5.49 -18.69 2.12
C VAL A 118 -5.82 -17.24 2.50
N LEU A 119 -7.10 -16.92 2.71
CA LEU A 119 -7.54 -15.56 3.04
C LEU A 119 -7.04 -15.11 4.41
N ASP A 120 -6.93 -16.04 5.36
CA ASP A 120 -6.31 -15.78 6.66
C ASP A 120 -4.84 -15.42 6.55
N ARG A 121 -4.09 -16.18 5.73
CA ARG A 121 -2.67 -15.91 5.50
C ARG A 121 -2.46 -14.60 4.75
N ALA A 122 -3.22 -14.38 3.67
CA ALA A 122 -3.18 -13.17 2.87
C ALA A 122 -3.56 -11.92 3.68
N GLY A 123 -4.65 -12.00 4.46
CA GLY A 123 -5.12 -10.90 5.30
C GLY A 123 -4.11 -10.52 6.37
N ARG A 124 -3.49 -11.50 7.04
CA ARG A 124 -2.41 -11.22 8.01
C ARG A 124 -1.18 -10.62 7.32
N ALA A 125 -0.75 -11.17 6.20
CA ALA A 125 0.41 -10.66 5.47
C ALA A 125 0.20 -9.20 5.05
N ALA A 126 -0.93 -8.87 4.44
CA ALA A 126 -1.22 -7.51 3.98
C ALA A 126 -1.53 -6.54 5.14
N GLY A 127 -2.33 -6.97 6.12
CA GLY A 127 -2.81 -6.12 7.22
C GLY A 127 -1.71 -5.62 8.16
N PHE A 128 -0.66 -6.43 8.37
CA PHE A 128 0.45 -6.10 9.27
C PHE A 128 1.70 -5.59 8.54
N ALA A 129 1.81 -5.73 7.22
CA ALA A 129 3.00 -5.31 6.47
C ALA A 129 3.30 -3.80 6.59
N GLY A 130 2.28 -2.98 6.86
CA GLY A 130 2.41 -1.54 7.05
C GLY A 130 2.69 -1.09 8.48
N ASP A 131 2.70 -2.00 9.47
CA ASP A 131 2.80 -1.63 10.88
C ASP A 131 4.07 -0.85 11.23
N PRO A 132 5.28 -1.22 10.75
CA PRO A 132 6.47 -0.43 11.03
C PRO A 132 6.34 1.04 10.57
N VAL A 133 5.70 1.28 9.42
CA VAL A 133 5.45 2.63 8.88
C VAL A 133 4.59 3.48 9.82
N LYS A 134 3.65 2.85 10.53
CA LYS A 134 2.81 3.52 11.54
C LYS A 134 3.64 4.15 12.64
N PHE A 135 4.66 3.45 13.13
CA PHE A 135 5.49 3.94 14.22
C PHE A 135 6.55 4.96 13.78
N VAL A 136 6.92 4.95 12.50
CA VAL A 136 7.77 5.98 11.88
C VAL A 136 7.03 7.31 11.78
N HIS A 137 5.82 7.31 11.22
CA HIS A 137 5.12 8.58 10.92
C HIS A 137 4.15 9.04 12.00
N ARG A 138 3.63 8.12 12.81
CA ARG A 138 2.74 8.41 13.97
C ARG A 138 1.58 9.35 13.64
N ARG A 139 1.04 9.26 12.42
CA ARG A 139 -0.07 10.12 11.96
C ARG A 139 -1.29 9.91 12.85
N ALA A 140 -1.77 10.98 13.50
CA ALA A 140 -3.02 10.95 14.26
C ALA A 140 -4.21 10.64 13.34
N ARG A 141 -5.23 9.94 13.87
CA ARG A 141 -6.46 9.62 13.12
C ARG A 141 -7.30 10.87 12.84
N PRO A 142 -8.20 10.84 11.84
CA PRO A 142 -9.03 12.00 11.50
C PRO A 142 -9.84 12.54 12.69
N PHE A 143 -10.58 11.68 13.39
CA PHE A 143 -11.39 12.10 14.55
C PHE A 143 -10.58 12.61 15.77
N VAL A 144 -9.27 12.32 15.82
CA VAL A 144 -8.37 12.90 16.84
C VAL A 144 -7.91 14.29 16.42
N SER A 145 -7.74 14.51 15.11
CA SER A 145 -7.21 15.76 14.54
C SER A 145 -8.30 16.79 14.25
N ASP A 146 -9.56 16.35 14.17
CA ASP A 146 -10.72 17.16 13.87
C ASP A 146 -11.95 16.66 14.66
N SER A 147 -12.37 17.44 15.66
CA SER A 147 -13.49 17.10 16.53
C SER A 147 -14.86 17.11 15.84
N ALA A 148 -14.95 17.65 14.61
CA ALA A 148 -16.17 17.56 13.80
C ALA A 148 -16.35 16.18 13.15
N ILE A 149 -15.35 15.30 13.22
CA ILE A 149 -15.43 13.93 12.70
C ILE A 149 -15.79 12.98 13.85
N THR A 150 -16.98 12.39 13.78
CA THR A 150 -17.41 11.34 14.73
C THR A 150 -17.24 9.97 14.08
N PRO A 151 -16.43 9.06 14.67
CA PRO A 151 -16.24 7.74 14.09
C PRO A 151 -17.52 6.91 14.12
N CYS A 152 -17.68 6.00 13.17
CA CYS A 152 -18.86 5.11 13.11
C CYS A 152 -18.74 3.87 14.02
N ILE A 153 -17.55 3.65 14.59
CA ILE A 153 -17.21 2.59 15.54
C ILE A 153 -16.85 3.20 16.91
N PRO A 154 -16.77 2.41 17.99
CA PRO A 154 -16.43 2.93 19.31
C PRO A 154 -15.14 3.78 19.31
N ASP A 155 -15.26 4.99 19.85
CA ASP A 155 -14.13 5.89 20.12
C ASP A 155 -13.46 5.49 21.44
N ASP A 156 -12.66 4.43 21.41
CA ASP A 156 -11.94 3.92 22.57
C ASP A 156 -10.47 4.44 22.65
N GLU A 157 -9.88 4.35 23.85
CA GLU A 157 -8.52 4.83 24.13
C GLU A 157 -7.47 4.16 23.23
N ARG A 158 -7.65 2.88 22.92
CA ARG A 158 -6.74 2.13 22.07
C ARG A 158 -6.78 2.64 20.63
N LEU A 159 -7.97 2.95 20.10
CA LEU A 159 -8.14 3.51 18.78
C LEU A 159 -7.50 4.90 18.70
N ARG A 160 -7.71 5.75 19.71
CA ARG A 160 -7.07 7.07 19.84
C ARG A 160 -5.55 7.00 19.91
N ALA A 161 -5.00 6.03 20.64
CA ALA A 161 -3.56 5.85 20.80
C ALA A 161 -2.87 5.21 19.58
N SER A 162 -3.64 4.66 18.63
CA SER A 162 -3.11 4.02 17.42
C SER A 162 -2.98 4.99 16.24
N TYR A 163 -2.09 4.67 15.30
CA TYR A 163 -1.74 5.56 14.18
C TYR A 163 -2.49 5.24 12.88
N SER A 164 -2.74 6.28 12.09
CA SER A 164 -3.58 6.23 10.88
C SER A 164 -2.86 5.66 9.66
N TYR A 165 -1.58 6.01 9.45
CA TYR A 165 -0.91 5.81 8.17
C TYR A 165 0.09 4.63 8.18
N PRO A 166 0.01 3.67 7.23
CA PRO A 166 -1.10 3.40 6.31
C PRO A 166 -2.26 2.67 7.01
N THR A 167 -3.42 2.49 6.38
CA THR A 167 -4.52 1.72 7.01
C THR A 167 -4.28 0.21 6.93
N GLY A 168 -4.17 -0.47 8.08
CA GLY A 168 -4.02 -1.93 8.13
C GLY A 168 -5.31 -2.67 7.72
N HIS A 169 -6.48 -2.17 8.13
CA HIS A 169 -7.77 -2.75 7.70
C HIS A 169 -7.98 -2.63 6.18
N GLY A 170 -7.63 -1.47 5.59
CA GLY A 170 -7.71 -1.32 4.13
C GLY A 170 -6.69 -2.19 3.39
N ALA A 171 -5.46 -2.34 3.92
CA ALA A 171 -4.46 -3.23 3.32
C ALA A 171 -4.93 -4.70 3.35
N LEU A 172 -5.49 -5.13 4.48
CA LEU A 172 -6.05 -6.47 4.65
C LEU A 172 -7.23 -6.73 3.69
N GLY A 173 -8.19 -5.81 3.60
CA GLY A 173 -9.33 -5.95 2.68
C GLY A 173 -8.91 -5.98 1.20
N PHE A 174 -7.96 -5.13 0.82
CA PHE A 174 -7.43 -5.15 -0.54
C PHE A 174 -6.58 -6.41 -0.82
N GLY A 175 -5.83 -6.91 0.17
CA GLY A 175 -5.09 -8.17 0.07
C GLY A 175 -6.00 -9.37 -0.17
N TRP A 176 -7.15 -9.42 0.51
CA TRP A 176 -8.19 -10.42 0.21
C TRP A 176 -8.71 -10.29 -1.21
N ALA A 177 -9.00 -9.07 -1.67
CA ALA A 177 -9.50 -8.83 -3.01
C ALA A 177 -8.53 -9.31 -4.09
N LEU A 178 -7.23 -9.04 -3.94
CA LEU A 178 -6.20 -9.47 -4.88
C LEU A 178 -6.17 -11.00 -5.02
N VAL A 179 -6.20 -11.72 -3.90
CA VAL A 179 -6.20 -13.18 -3.89
C VAL A 179 -7.52 -13.75 -4.43
N LEU A 180 -8.66 -13.19 -4.03
CA LEU A 180 -9.97 -13.63 -4.53
C LEU A 180 -10.12 -13.40 -6.03
N ALA A 181 -9.61 -12.28 -6.55
CA ALA A 181 -9.65 -12.00 -7.99
C ALA A 181 -8.79 -12.99 -8.79
N GLU A 182 -7.70 -13.51 -8.21
CA GLU A 182 -6.92 -14.59 -8.81
C GLU A 182 -7.61 -15.95 -8.75
N LEU A 183 -8.32 -16.22 -7.66
CA LEU A 183 -9.04 -17.49 -7.44
C LEU A 183 -10.35 -17.57 -8.23
N VAL A 184 -11.02 -16.43 -8.42
CA VAL A 184 -12.34 -16.31 -9.05
C VAL A 184 -12.31 -15.24 -10.15
N PRO A 185 -11.58 -15.46 -11.27
CA PRO A 185 -11.36 -14.42 -12.25
C PRO A 185 -12.62 -14.05 -13.03
N SER A 186 -13.63 -14.92 -13.10
CA SER A 186 -14.96 -14.59 -13.65
C SER A 186 -15.70 -13.49 -12.86
N ARG A 187 -15.19 -13.12 -11.67
CA ARG A 187 -15.70 -12.02 -10.82
C ARG A 187 -14.61 -11.01 -10.45
N ALA A 188 -13.43 -11.06 -11.07
CA ALA A 188 -12.26 -10.28 -10.66
C ALA A 188 -12.55 -8.79 -10.47
N ASP A 189 -13.17 -8.13 -11.45
CA ASP A 189 -13.43 -6.68 -11.39
C ASP A 189 -14.35 -6.31 -10.22
N ALA A 190 -15.42 -7.07 -10.01
CA ALA A 190 -16.36 -6.86 -8.91
C ALA A 190 -15.70 -7.12 -7.55
N ILE A 191 -14.80 -8.10 -7.46
CA ILE A 191 -14.01 -8.39 -6.26
C ILE A 191 -13.06 -7.23 -5.96
N ILE A 192 -12.32 -6.74 -6.96
CA ILE A 192 -11.39 -5.62 -6.78
C ILE A 192 -12.14 -4.35 -6.38
N GLU A 193 -13.28 -4.07 -7.02
CA GLU A 193 -14.14 -2.95 -6.63
C GLU A 193 -14.59 -3.07 -5.19
N ARG A 194 -15.05 -4.26 -4.76
CA ARG A 194 -15.49 -4.48 -3.40
C ARG A 194 -14.36 -4.35 -2.39
N GLY A 195 -13.16 -4.83 -2.69
CA GLY A 195 -11.96 -4.64 -1.86
C GLY A 195 -11.62 -3.17 -1.66
N ARG A 196 -11.69 -2.37 -2.74
CA ARG A 196 -11.50 -0.91 -2.67
C ARG A 196 -12.56 -0.27 -1.77
N ASP A 197 -13.82 -0.64 -1.94
CA ASP A 197 -14.94 -0.09 -1.14
C ASP A 197 -14.88 -0.50 0.34
N PHE A 198 -14.45 -1.72 0.65
CA PHE A 198 -14.18 -2.18 2.02
C PHE A 198 -13.13 -1.30 2.71
N GLY A 199 -12.05 -0.97 1.99
CA GLY A 199 -11.07 0.02 2.47
C GLY A 199 -11.67 1.42 2.61
N TRP A 200 -12.51 1.84 1.67
CA TRP A 200 -13.17 3.15 1.68
C TRP A 200 -14.13 3.32 2.86
N SER A 201 -14.73 2.24 3.34
CA SER A 201 -15.53 2.22 4.57
C SER A 201 -14.75 2.78 5.78
N ARG A 202 -13.42 2.68 5.80
CA ARG A 202 -12.59 3.28 6.87
C ARG A 202 -12.55 4.81 6.83
N ILE A 203 -12.69 5.40 5.63
CA ILE A 203 -12.81 6.85 5.41
C ILE A 203 -14.20 7.30 5.84
N VAL A 204 -15.24 6.62 5.36
CA VAL A 204 -16.65 6.88 5.76
C VAL A 204 -16.81 6.80 7.29
N CYS A 205 -16.14 5.83 7.91
CA CYS A 205 -16.20 5.62 9.33
C CYS A 205 -15.38 6.64 10.15
N GLY A 206 -14.67 7.59 9.54
CA GLY A 206 -13.98 8.65 10.27
C GLY A 206 -12.60 8.28 10.84
N VAL A 207 -12.05 7.10 10.52
CA VAL A 207 -10.88 6.54 11.23
C VAL A 207 -9.59 6.51 10.42
N HIS A 208 -9.67 6.78 9.12
CA HIS A 208 -8.54 6.87 8.20
C HIS A 208 -8.75 7.94 7.13
N TYR A 209 -7.65 8.44 6.57
CA TYR A 209 -7.65 9.39 5.44
C TYR A 209 -7.54 8.64 4.09
N PRO A 210 -7.99 9.24 2.96
CA PRO A 210 -7.80 8.67 1.62
C PRO A 210 -6.35 8.28 1.27
N SER A 211 -5.35 9.06 1.68
CA SER A 211 -3.92 8.75 1.49
C SER A 211 -3.45 7.56 2.32
N ASP A 212 -4.05 7.31 3.49
CA ASP A 212 -3.77 6.09 4.26
C ASP A 212 -4.17 4.85 3.46
N LEU A 213 -5.32 4.91 2.77
CA LEU A 213 -5.83 3.83 1.92
C LEU A 213 -5.01 3.66 0.64
N SER A 214 -4.60 4.76 0.02
CA SER A 214 -3.73 4.72 -1.16
C SER A 214 -2.40 4.02 -0.85
N ALA A 215 -1.78 4.35 0.30
CA ALA A 215 -0.58 3.67 0.77
C ALA A 215 -0.85 2.20 1.15
N ALA A 216 -2.01 1.91 1.72
CA ALA A 216 -2.41 0.56 2.07
C ALA A 216 -2.55 -0.36 0.85
N HIS A 217 -3.03 0.14 -0.30
CA HIS A 217 -3.07 -0.64 -1.54
C HIS A 217 -1.67 -1.04 -2.01
N ILE A 218 -0.69 -0.13 -1.91
CA ILE A 218 0.71 -0.42 -2.24
C ILE A 218 1.27 -1.49 -1.29
N VAL A 219 1.04 -1.34 0.01
CA VAL A 219 1.45 -2.32 1.03
C VAL A 219 0.85 -3.69 0.74
N ALA A 220 -0.45 -3.75 0.47
CA ALA A 220 -1.16 -5.00 0.18
C ALA A 220 -0.59 -5.67 -1.08
N ALA A 221 -0.44 -4.94 -2.18
CA ALA A 221 0.12 -5.47 -3.41
C ALA A 221 1.54 -6.04 -3.19
N ALA A 222 2.40 -5.31 -2.48
CA ALA A 222 3.76 -5.76 -2.17
C ALA A 222 3.76 -7.01 -1.27
N ALA A 223 2.92 -7.03 -0.23
CA ALA A 223 2.80 -8.14 0.69
C ALA A 223 2.27 -9.41 0.01
N ILE A 224 1.23 -9.29 -0.82
CA ILE A 224 0.68 -10.41 -1.58
C ILE A 224 1.70 -10.90 -2.61
N ALA A 225 2.37 -10.02 -3.36
CA ALA A 225 3.44 -10.43 -4.28
C ALA A 225 4.57 -11.20 -3.55
N ARG A 226 4.96 -10.74 -2.35
CA ARG A 226 5.96 -11.45 -1.55
C ARG A 226 5.47 -12.79 -1.03
N LEU A 227 4.20 -12.86 -0.65
CA LEU A 227 3.57 -14.08 -0.17
C LEU A 227 3.52 -15.17 -1.25
N HIS A 228 3.38 -14.79 -2.52
CA HIS A 228 3.44 -15.74 -3.65
C HIS A 228 4.80 -16.42 -3.81
N ALA A 229 5.88 -15.88 -3.27
CA ALA A 229 7.18 -16.56 -3.29
C ALA A 229 7.34 -17.62 -2.18
N ASP A 230 6.31 -17.82 -1.35
CA ASP A 230 6.26 -18.88 -0.34
C ASP A 230 5.66 -20.18 -0.92
N PRO A 231 6.42 -21.29 -0.99
CA PRO A 231 5.91 -22.57 -1.48
C PRO A 231 4.70 -23.10 -0.70
N ASP A 232 4.55 -22.76 0.58
CA ASP A 232 3.40 -23.18 1.37
C ASP A 232 2.14 -22.45 0.93
N PHE A 233 2.25 -21.13 0.72
CA PHE A 233 1.14 -20.34 0.20
C PHE A 233 0.73 -20.80 -1.21
N GLN A 234 1.68 -21.14 -2.07
CA GLN A 234 1.39 -21.68 -3.42
C GLN A 234 0.57 -22.98 -3.35
N ARG A 235 0.88 -23.87 -2.41
CA ARG A 235 0.09 -25.12 -2.20
C ARG A 235 -1.30 -24.82 -1.66
N GLU A 236 -1.41 -23.92 -0.69
CA GLU A 236 -2.71 -23.49 -0.14
C GLU A 236 -3.59 -22.83 -1.23
N LEU A 237 -2.99 -21.99 -2.06
CA LEU A 237 -3.66 -21.29 -3.16
C LEU A 237 -4.17 -22.28 -4.22
N ALA A 238 -3.38 -23.30 -4.57
CA ALA A 238 -3.82 -24.37 -5.47
C ALA A 238 -5.03 -25.13 -4.90
N ALA A 239 -5.00 -25.48 -3.60
CA ALA A 239 -6.13 -26.15 -2.95
C ALA A 239 -7.40 -25.28 -2.94
N ALA A 240 -7.27 -23.98 -2.66
CA ALA A 240 -8.40 -23.05 -2.71
C ALA A 240 -8.96 -22.90 -4.14
N ARG A 241 -8.09 -22.92 -5.17
CA ARG A 241 -8.51 -22.88 -6.57
C ARG A 241 -9.37 -24.09 -6.94
N ASP A 242 -8.95 -25.28 -6.54
CA ASP A 242 -9.71 -26.52 -6.78
C ASP A 242 -11.05 -26.51 -6.03
N GLU A 243 -11.07 -25.99 -4.81
CA GLU A 243 -12.27 -25.85 -3.98
C GLU A 243 -13.30 -24.90 -4.61
N LEU A 244 -12.84 -23.76 -5.13
CA LEU A 244 -13.70 -22.72 -5.73
C LEU A 244 -14.15 -23.04 -7.15
N ALA A 245 -13.39 -23.83 -7.92
CA ALA A 245 -13.67 -24.11 -9.33
C ALA A 245 -15.09 -24.68 -9.60
N ARG A 246 -15.66 -25.40 -8.63
CA ARG A 246 -17.02 -25.97 -8.75
C ARG A 246 -18.12 -24.94 -8.50
N ALA A 247 -17.86 -23.97 -7.61
CA ALA A 247 -18.83 -22.95 -7.23
C ALA A 247 -18.78 -21.73 -8.17
N TYR A 248 -17.60 -21.44 -8.72
CA TYR A 248 -17.35 -20.31 -9.60
C TYR A 248 -16.63 -20.79 -10.86
N PRO A 249 -17.36 -21.36 -11.83
CA PRO A 249 -16.77 -21.75 -13.10
C PRO A 249 -16.14 -20.55 -13.81
N GLN A 250 -15.05 -20.84 -14.51
CA GLN A 250 -14.24 -19.89 -15.27
C GLN A 250 -14.99 -19.37 -16.50
#